data_AF-A0A3N1K922-F1
#
_entry.id   AF-A0A3N1K922-F1
#
_cell.length_a   1.000
_cell.length_b   1.000
_cell.length_c   1.000
_cell.angle_alpha   90.00
_cell.angle_beta   90.00
_cell.angle_gamma   90.00
#
_symmetry.space_group_name_H-M   'P 1'
#
loop_
_entity.id
_entity.type
_entity.pdbx_description
1 polymer ?
#
loop_
_entity_poly.entity_id
_entity_poly.type
_entity_poly.pdbx_seq_one_letter_code
_entity_poly.pdbx_strand_id
1 'polypeptide(L)'
;MTPRLRPRRRAGLRLPAVRRGRFAVATGVVVAAALLTPAAVPSSASWNDREWAHGGVGTSSFDCGADADYTATASSRFLSGSLAGIDLDDVATVRGVTVAKTGAAPAAVEPVTAPELGSGGRPFTQAFGNPLDVGLLGDLVGIDLTGLGVGLPAGSAGAVNQVATAAGTGEAVAASGLVADSGGVLVTDTTPTSDLPDPASITLGRALPGIADVTDVGLDVGAVGASAELDGCDAIREDVWGGVVQRTLATNLRTAVRAAAVQTVADDAETFGVERDYGIASLDLRVDSPLVGALVTAVDDTVVQLDSAVDALGGRDGVLARTIDQGVLGVLGGLTGSLGLGTIGGTVEITGPDLAGAVAPLLAEPVQDTGGTLSLDLSAGSVRVDLAHLLGDDVHGLNDLPPNHEVVLDATTLGALADRLGQVIDSWASKVTAALTTALGALHVRIALAADLSAPILGIRLKIATLSVGVDTGVAALMSGQTKLTVGVALLGLNLGPLLGVVTGLATSLVNPLTQAVVGTLTTQLFAVVGTLGTTITTTIGGPVVRALGTVLAGLPGVLSLRVNVQEDTGTGSASGGRATTGRYSQTALRLTIADALVPGGLARVDLASAVVGPNTVSLVRRT
;
A
#
# COMPACT_ATOMS: atom_id res chain seq x y z
N MET A 1 -30.04 49.55 22.55
CA MET A 1 -29.29 49.95 23.74
C MET A 1 -27.82 50.11 23.37
N THR A 2 -27.40 51.36 23.17
CA THR A 2 -26.01 51.84 23.31
C THR A 2 -25.57 51.77 24.78
N PRO A 3 -24.35 52.18 25.20
CA PRO A 3 -23.06 52.48 24.52
C PRO A 3 -21.86 51.82 25.30
N ARG A 4 -20.57 51.94 24.98
CA ARG A 4 -19.66 53.11 25.18
C ARG A 4 -18.27 52.68 24.67
N LEU A 5 -17.65 53.36 23.70
CA LEU A 5 -16.87 54.60 23.84
C LEU A 5 -15.80 54.54 24.94
N ARG A 6 -14.52 54.58 24.58
CA ARG A 6 -13.81 55.88 24.55
C ARG A 6 -12.45 55.91 23.80
N PRO A 7 -12.01 57.11 23.40
CA PRO A 7 -10.95 57.38 22.41
C PRO A 7 -9.73 58.15 22.98
N ARG A 8 -8.71 58.41 22.15
CA ARG A 8 -8.04 59.72 21.87
C ARG A 8 -6.68 59.47 21.18
N ARG A 9 -6.49 59.87 19.92
CA ARG A 9 -6.04 61.21 19.41
C ARG A 9 -4.59 61.58 19.75
N ARG A 10 -3.76 61.80 18.72
CA ARG A 10 -3.23 63.10 18.23
C ARG A 10 -2.26 62.85 17.06
N ALA A 11 -2.52 63.39 15.87
CA ALA A 11 -2.09 64.69 15.33
C ALA A 11 -0.76 64.56 14.54
N GLY A 12 -0.57 65.08 13.32
CA GLY A 12 -1.45 65.90 12.49
C GLY A 12 -0.85 66.22 11.11
N LEU A 13 -1.64 66.99 10.34
CA LEU A 13 -1.29 67.94 9.26
C LEU A 13 -0.62 67.45 7.95
N ARG A 14 -1.49 67.15 6.96
CA ARG A 14 -1.66 67.80 5.62
C ARG A 14 -0.73 69.02 5.34
N LEU A 15 -0.09 69.26 4.19
CA LEU A 15 -0.33 69.25 2.71
C LEU A 15 0.91 70.01 2.09
N PRO A 16 1.07 70.38 0.79
CA PRO A 16 0.73 69.81 -0.53
C PRO A 16 1.90 69.86 -1.58
N ALA A 17 1.63 69.30 -2.78
CA ALA A 17 2.03 69.68 -4.16
C ALA A 17 3.35 70.45 -4.53
N VAL A 18 4.10 69.80 -5.44
CA VAL A 18 4.62 70.27 -6.76
C VAL A 18 5.92 71.12 -6.88
N ARG A 19 6.91 70.49 -7.55
CA ARG A 19 7.96 70.94 -8.53
C ARG A 19 9.19 71.79 -8.12
N ARG A 20 10.28 71.44 -8.85
CA ARG A 20 11.62 72.08 -9.06
C ARG A 20 12.56 71.99 -7.85
N GLY A 21 13.85 71.65 -7.94
CA GLY A 21 14.73 71.24 -9.03
C GLY A 21 16.21 71.30 -8.56
N ARG A 22 17.06 70.47 -9.18
CA ARG A 22 18.53 70.60 -9.40
C ARG A 22 19.56 70.34 -8.26
N PHE A 23 20.68 69.75 -8.74
CA PHE A 23 22.03 69.50 -8.19
C PHE A 23 22.16 68.24 -7.30
N ALA A 24 22.77 67.10 -7.68
CA ALA A 24 23.99 66.72 -8.45
C ALA A 24 25.28 66.62 -7.61
N VAL A 25 25.76 65.39 -7.36
CA VAL A 25 27.18 64.88 -7.33
C VAL A 25 27.03 63.33 -7.41
N ALA A 26 27.46 62.52 -8.39
CA ALA A 26 28.64 62.42 -9.27
C ALA A 26 29.78 61.52 -8.73
N THR A 27 29.71 60.22 -9.07
CA THR A 27 30.84 59.28 -9.38
C THR A 27 30.22 57.92 -9.78
N GLY A 28 30.45 57.26 -10.92
CA GLY A 28 31.34 57.50 -12.05
C GLY A 28 32.20 56.28 -12.37
N VAL A 29 31.67 55.25 -13.07
CA VAL A 29 32.42 54.44 -14.06
C VAL A 29 31.47 54.09 -15.21
N VAL A 30 31.91 54.44 -16.41
CA VAL A 30 31.24 54.33 -17.70
C VAL A 30 31.58 52.96 -18.32
N VAL A 31 30.56 52.22 -18.76
CA VAL A 31 30.73 51.20 -19.82
C VAL A 31 29.82 51.62 -20.97
N ALA A 32 30.43 51.97 -22.09
CA ALA A 32 29.77 52.47 -23.28
C ALA A 32 28.91 51.37 -23.91
N ALA A 33 27.60 51.57 -23.94
CA ALA A 33 26.71 50.83 -24.83
C ALA A 33 26.96 51.31 -26.27
N ALA A 34 27.88 50.65 -26.96
CA ALA A 34 27.96 50.76 -28.41
C ALA A 34 26.72 50.06 -28.98
N LEU A 35 25.74 50.86 -29.42
CA LEU A 35 24.70 50.44 -30.35
C LEU A 35 25.38 49.96 -31.64
N LEU A 36 25.72 48.68 -31.68
CA LEU A 36 25.97 47.97 -32.91
C LEU A 36 24.60 47.68 -33.53
N THR A 37 24.08 48.64 -34.29
CA THR A 37 23.11 48.30 -35.32
C THR A 37 23.79 47.27 -36.21
N PRO A 38 23.24 46.07 -36.43
CA PRO A 38 23.80 45.17 -37.42
C PRO A 38 23.69 45.88 -38.77
N ALA A 39 24.80 46.45 -39.22
CA ALA A 39 24.94 46.81 -40.62
C ALA A 39 24.80 45.49 -41.36
N ALA A 40 23.71 45.34 -42.12
CA ALA A 40 23.63 44.32 -43.14
C ALA A 40 24.81 44.58 -44.08
N VAL A 41 25.90 43.84 -43.88
CA VAL A 41 26.98 43.79 -44.85
C VAL A 41 26.42 42.93 -45.98
N PRO A 42 26.13 43.49 -47.17
CA PRO A 42 25.83 42.63 -48.29
C PRO A 42 27.08 41.79 -48.52
N SER A 43 27.01 40.50 -48.21
CA SER A 43 28.00 39.56 -48.72
C SER A 43 27.76 39.47 -50.22
N SER A 44 28.50 40.26 -50.99
CA SER A 44 28.75 39.93 -52.39
C SER A 44 29.71 38.74 -52.43
N ALA A 45 29.24 37.57 -51.97
CA ALA A 45 29.78 36.31 -52.41
C ALA A 45 29.23 36.10 -53.82
N SER A 46 29.89 36.69 -54.81
CA SER A 46 29.66 36.35 -56.21
C SER A 46 30.29 34.98 -56.44
N TRP A 47 29.48 33.92 -56.29
CA TRP A 47 29.78 32.64 -56.91
C TRP A 47 29.51 32.80 -58.41
N ASN A 48 30.52 33.29 -59.13
CA ASN A 48 30.57 33.15 -60.58
C ASN A 48 31.38 31.89 -60.90
N ASP A 49 30.83 30.75 -60.50
CA ASP A 49 31.09 29.50 -61.19
C ASP A 49 29.73 28.97 -61.66
N ARG A 50 29.49 29.10 -62.97
CA ARG A 50 28.50 28.28 -63.67
C ARG A 50 29.09 26.89 -63.82
N GLU A 51 29.31 26.20 -62.71
CA GLU A 51 29.45 24.75 -62.74
C GLU A 51 28.07 24.20 -62.42
N TRP A 52 27.35 23.83 -63.47
CA TRP A 52 26.15 23.02 -63.33
C TRP A 52 26.63 21.65 -62.88
N ALA A 53 26.68 21.44 -61.57
CA ALA A 53 26.73 20.10 -61.04
C ALA A 53 25.43 19.40 -61.43
N HIS A 54 25.44 18.65 -62.53
CA HIS A 54 24.47 17.60 -62.77
C HIS A 54 24.85 16.39 -61.92
N GLY A 55 24.82 16.57 -60.61
CA GLY A 55 24.52 15.48 -59.69
C GLY A 55 23.03 15.55 -59.44
N GLY A 56 22.34 14.41 -59.40
CA GLY A 56 20.97 14.40 -58.90
C GLY A 56 20.98 14.90 -57.46
N VAL A 57 20.77 16.20 -57.26
CA VAL A 57 20.37 16.74 -55.96
C VAL A 57 18.94 16.26 -55.79
N GLY A 58 18.79 15.00 -55.42
CA GLY A 58 17.53 14.48 -54.96
C GLY A 58 17.21 15.24 -53.70
N THR A 59 16.39 16.28 -53.80
CA THR A 59 15.41 16.55 -52.75
C THR A 59 14.49 15.32 -52.77
N SER A 60 14.92 14.22 -52.15
CA SER A 60 14.09 13.04 -52.00
C SER A 60 12.91 13.45 -51.15
N SER A 61 11.84 13.89 -51.82
CA SER A 61 10.62 14.38 -51.24
C SER A 61 9.82 13.17 -50.82
N PHE A 62 10.15 12.60 -49.66
CA PHE A 62 9.15 11.78 -49.00
C PHE A 62 8.13 12.71 -48.34
N ASP A 63 6.85 12.39 -48.41
CA ASP A 63 5.76 13.18 -47.84
C ASP A 63 5.04 12.37 -46.76
N CYS A 64 5.20 12.80 -45.50
CA CYS A 64 4.60 12.09 -44.37
C CYS A 64 3.08 12.06 -44.47
N GLY A 65 2.51 10.88 -44.24
CA GLY A 65 1.08 10.63 -44.37
C GLY A 65 0.60 10.41 -45.81
N ALA A 66 1.41 10.66 -46.83
CA ALA A 66 1.10 10.39 -48.23
C ALA A 66 1.92 9.23 -48.80
N ASP A 67 3.21 9.17 -48.47
CA ASP A 67 4.07 8.08 -48.90
C ASP A 67 3.90 6.84 -48.03
N ALA A 68 3.81 5.70 -48.71
CA ALA A 68 3.55 4.40 -48.11
C ALA A 68 4.62 3.38 -48.53
N ASP A 69 5.89 3.77 -48.58
CA ASP A 69 7.01 2.86 -48.85
C ASP A 69 7.92 2.65 -47.63
N TYR A 70 7.44 3.06 -46.45
CA TYR A 70 8.10 2.81 -45.19
C TYR A 70 8.00 1.34 -44.82
N THR A 71 9.07 0.85 -44.19
CA THR A 71 9.02 -0.36 -43.37
C THR A 71 8.99 0.08 -41.91
N ALA A 72 7.85 -0.08 -41.25
CA ALA A 72 7.69 0.20 -39.83
C ALA A 72 7.66 -1.09 -39.01
N THR A 73 8.24 -1.05 -37.81
CA THR A 73 8.30 -2.20 -36.90
C THR A 73 7.77 -1.81 -35.53
N ALA A 74 6.93 -2.65 -34.94
CA ALA A 74 6.43 -2.53 -33.58
C ALA A 74 6.44 -3.90 -32.90
N SER A 75 6.78 -3.96 -31.63
CA SER A 75 6.69 -5.18 -30.83
C SER A 75 6.27 -4.87 -29.41
N SER A 76 5.39 -5.69 -28.84
CA SER A 76 5.00 -5.59 -27.44
C SER A 76 5.12 -6.94 -26.76
N ARG A 77 5.47 -6.91 -25.48
CA ARG A 77 5.64 -8.11 -24.67
C ARG A 77 5.32 -7.83 -23.21
N PHE A 78 4.51 -8.66 -22.58
CA PHE A 78 4.17 -8.46 -21.17
C PHE A 78 5.24 -8.98 -20.21
N LEU A 79 5.79 -10.17 -20.44
CA LEU A 79 6.74 -10.83 -19.53
C LEU A 79 8.00 -11.26 -20.29
N SER A 80 9.16 -10.77 -19.86
CA SER A 80 10.48 -11.14 -20.38
C SER A 80 11.57 -11.12 -19.30
N GLY A 81 12.76 -11.62 -19.64
CA GLY A 81 13.91 -11.66 -18.74
C GLY A 81 14.32 -13.08 -18.39
N SER A 82 14.89 -13.29 -17.21
CA SER A 82 15.38 -14.60 -16.76
C SER A 82 14.92 -14.90 -15.33
N LEU A 83 14.50 -16.14 -15.09
CA LEU A 83 14.03 -16.59 -13.79
C LEU A 83 14.68 -17.92 -13.44
N ALA A 84 15.43 -17.97 -12.32
CA ALA A 84 16.08 -19.18 -11.83
C ALA A 84 16.95 -19.90 -12.89
N GLY A 85 17.60 -19.12 -13.77
CA GLY A 85 18.43 -19.63 -14.86
C GLY A 85 17.67 -20.06 -16.13
N ILE A 86 16.35 -19.91 -16.17
CA ILE A 86 15.52 -20.07 -17.37
C ILE A 86 15.42 -18.70 -18.04
N ASP A 87 15.76 -18.64 -19.32
CA ASP A 87 15.48 -17.47 -20.15
C ASP A 87 14.00 -17.50 -20.57
N LEU A 88 13.24 -16.49 -20.16
CA LEU A 88 11.82 -16.37 -20.49
C LEU A 88 11.66 -16.12 -22.00
N ASP A 89 12.69 -15.63 -22.70
CA ASP A 89 12.66 -15.42 -24.16
C ASP A 89 12.56 -16.74 -24.94
N ASP A 90 13.02 -17.85 -24.36
CA ASP A 90 12.91 -19.19 -24.93
C ASP A 90 11.54 -19.85 -24.70
N VAL A 91 10.74 -19.31 -23.77
CA VAL A 91 9.44 -19.86 -23.40
C VAL A 91 8.37 -19.36 -24.37
N ALA A 92 7.86 -20.26 -25.22
CA ALA A 92 6.88 -19.91 -26.25
C ALA A 92 5.60 -19.26 -25.69
N THR A 93 5.16 -19.65 -24.49
CA THR A 93 3.94 -19.14 -23.85
C THR A 93 4.01 -17.65 -23.53
N VAL A 94 5.18 -17.12 -23.18
CA VAL A 94 5.37 -15.69 -22.81
C VAL A 94 5.82 -14.82 -23.98
N ARG A 95 5.81 -15.37 -25.20
CA ARG A 95 6.15 -14.58 -26.40
C ARG A 95 5.14 -13.45 -26.59
N GLY A 96 5.68 -12.28 -26.92
CA GLY A 96 4.89 -11.12 -27.30
C GLY A 96 4.35 -11.19 -28.72
N VAL A 97 4.07 -10.02 -29.29
CA VAL A 97 3.73 -9.87 -30.71
C VAL A 97 4.70 -8.89 -31.35
N THR A 98 5.20 -9.22 -32.52
CA THR A 98 6.05 -8.35 -33.36
C THR A 98 5.40 -8.21 -34.72
N VAL A 99 5.27 -6.98 -35.20
CA VAL A 99 4.66 -6.64 -36.48
C VAL A 99 5.61 -5.76 -37.27
N ALA A 100 5.90 -6.16 -38.49
CA ALA A 100 6.64 -5.35 -39.47
C ALA A 100 5.79 -5.14 -40.71
N LYS A 101 5.60 -3.89 -41.14
CA LYS A 101 4.80 -3.57 -42.33
C LYS A 101 5.60 -2.74 -43.31
N THR A 102 5.72 -3.24 -44.54
CA THR A 102 6.37 -2.52 -45.66
C THR A 102 5.31 -2.03 -46.65
N GLY A 103 5.01 -0.75 -46.59
CA GLY A 103 4.05 -0.12 -47.47
C GLY A 103 2.70 -0.81 -47.58
N ALA A 104 2.25 -1.08 -48.81
CA ALA A 104 1.00 -1.79 -49.09
C ALA A 104 1.09 -3.33 -48.94
N ALA A 105 2.29 -3.89 -48.70
CA ALA A 105 2.43 -5.33 -48.52
C ALA A 105 1.71 -5.80 -47.24
N PRO A 106 1.27 -7.07 -47.18
CA PRO A 106 0.84 -7.68 -45.94
C PRO A 106 1.94 -7.58 -44.87
N ALA A 107 1.54 -7.29 -43.63
CA ALA A 107 2.47 -7.25 -42.51
C ALA A 107 3.07 -8.64 -42.25
N ALA A 108 4.36 -8.68 -41.92
CA ALA A 108 5.00 -9.83 -41.31
C ALA A 108 4.71 -9.79 -39.80
N VAL A 109 4.20 -10.87 -39.24
CA VAL A 109 3.83 -10.98 -37.82
C VAL A 109 4.47 -12.21 -37.19
N GLU A 110 4.98 -12.06 -35.97
CA GLU A 110 5.49 -13.14 -35.13
C GLU A 110 4.88 -13.04 -33.71
N PRO A 111 4.31 -14.13 -33.15
CA PRO A 111 4.09 -15.42 -33.80
C PRO A 111 3.08 -15.31 -34.95
N VAL A 112 3.25 -16.13 -35.98
CA VAL A 112 2.32 -16.19 -37.14
C VAL A 112 0.88 -16.53 -36.77
N THR A 113 0.64 -17.01 -35.55
CA THR A 113 -0.67 -17.34 -34.99
C THR A 113 -1.37 -16.15 -34.33
N ALA A 114 -0.71 -14.98 -34.23
CA ALA A 114 -1.30 -13.79 -33.63
C ALA A 114 -2.53 -13.31 -34.46
N PRO A 115 -3.73 -13.19 -33.87
CA PRO A 115 -4.90 -12.68 -34.57
C PRO A 115 -4.73 -11.20 -34.98
N GLU A 116 -5.21 -10.88 -36.19
CA GLU A 116 -5.33 -9.50 -36.67
C GLU A 116 -6.54 -8.83 -35.99
N LEU A 117 -6.33 -7.64 -35.42
CA LEU A 117 -7.35 -6.86 -34.69
C LEU A 117 -8.13 -5.89 -35.59
N GLY A 118 -7.78 -5.86 -36.88
CA GLY A 118 -8.36 -4.99 -37.90
C GLY A 118 -7.52 -3.75 -38.21
N SER A 119 -7.82 -3.08 -39.32
CA SER A 119 -7.07 -1.92 -39.83
C SER A 119 -7.67 -0.56 -39.46
N GLY A 120 -8.81 -0.54 -38.75
CA GLY A 120 -9.54 0.70 -38.44
C GLY A 120 -9.97 1.51 -39.67
N GLY A 121 -10.01 0.89 -40.86
CA GLY A 121 -10.29 1.57 -42.13
C GLY A 121 -9.08 2.28 -42.76
N ARG A 122 -7.87 2.14 -42.21
CA ARG A 122 -6.63 2.71 -42.78
C ARG A 122 -5.97 1.68 -43.72
N PRO A 123 -5.80 1.99 -45.03
CA PRO A 123 -5.37 1.01 -46.04
C PRO A 123 -3.91 0.54 -45.88
N PHE A 124 -3.09 1.27 -45.12
CA PHE A 124 -1.67 0.98 -44.90
C PHE A 124 -1.35 0.62 -43.46
N THR A 125 -2.33 0.28 -42.62
CA THR A 125 -2.13 -0.04 -41.20
C THR A 125 -2.65 -1.44 -40.91
N GLN A 126 -1.89 -2.22 -40.14
CA GLN A 126 -2.34 -3.50 -39.62
C GLN A 126 -1.94 -3.65 -38.16
N ALA A 127 -2.85 -4.17 -37.35
CA ALA A 127 -2.70 -4.37 -35.93
C ALA A 127 -2.91 -5.85 -35.58
N PHE A 128 -2.08 -6.36 -34.69
CA PHE A 128 -2.13 -7.75 -34.22
C PHE A 128 -2.09 -7.79 -32.70
N GLY A 129 -2.77 -8.77 -32.13
CA GLY A 129 -2.77 -9.05 -30.70
C GLY A 129 -2.23 -10.44 -30.39
N ASN A 130 -1.57 -10.61 -29.25
CA ASN A 130 -1.20 -11.93 -28.73
C ASN A 130 -1.50 -11.98 -27.22
N PRO A 131 -2.75 -12.27 -26.81
CA PRO A 131 -3.10 -12.34 -25.39
C PRO A 131 -2.31 -13.46 -24.71
N LEU A 132 -1.75 -13.17 -23.54
CA LEU A 132 -1.01 -14.17 -22.75
C LEU A 132 -1.99 -15.00 -21.93
N ASP A 133 -2.00 -16.31 -22.14
CA ASP A 133 -2.73 -17.25 -21.29
C ASP A 133 -1.90 -17.58 -20.05
N VAL A 134 -2.17 -16.84 -18.98
CA VAL A 134 -1.53 -16.99 -17.67
C VAL A 134 -1.80 -18.35 -17.01
N GLY A 135 -2.89 -19.03 -17.36
CA GLY A 135 -3.21 -20.37 -16.86
C GLY A 135 -2.25 -21.45 -17.36
N LEU A 136 -1.54 -21.20 -18.45
CA LEU A 136 -0.53 -22.09 -19.03
C LEU A 136 0.88 -21.86 -18.47
N LEU A 137 1.08 -20.81 -17.67
CA LEU A 137 2.40 -20.49 -17.10
C LEU A 137 2.69 -21.32 -15.85
N GLY A 138 1.68 -21.82 -15.14
CA GLY A 138 1.87 -22.62 -13.92
C GLY A 138 2.78 -21.93 -12.88
N ASP A 139 3.22 -22.68 -11.86
CA ASP A 139 4.29 -22.25 -10.95
C ASP A 139 5.64 -22.24 -11.69
N LEU A 140 5.85 -21.26 -12.57
CA LEU A 140 7.18 -20.98 -13.10
C LEU A 140 8.05 -20.58 -11.91
N VAL A 141 9.01 -21.44 -11.54
CA VAL A 141 9.80 -21.40 -10.29
C VAL A 141 9.96 -20.00 -9.68
N GLY A 142 9.09 -19.65 -8.73
CA GLY A 142 9.17 -18.44 -7.92
C GLY A 142 8.29 -17.26 -8.35
N ILE A 143 7.60 -17.34 -9.49
CA ILE A 143 6.54 -16.41 -9.89
C ILE A 143 5.23 -17.18 -9.94
N ASP A 144 4.28 -16.79 -9.09
CA ASP A 144 2.93 -17.31 -9.10
C ASP A 144 2.00 -16.31 -9.79
N LEU A 145 1.62 -16.67 -11.02
CA LEU A 145 0.68 -15.94 -11.87
C LEU A 145 -0.73 -16.53 -11.78
N THR A 146 -0.99 -17.48 -10.87
CA THR A 146 -2.29 -18.17 -10.78
C THR A 146 -3.41 -17.26 -10.28
N GLY A 147 -3.09 -16.20 -9.53
CA GLY A 147 -4.01 -15.10 -9.19
C GLY A 147 -4.57 -14.36 -10.42
N LEU A 148 -3.92 -14.50 -11.58
CA LEU A 148 -4.34 -13.88 -12.84
C LEU A 148 -5.40 -14.70 -13.61
N GLY A 149 -5.82 -15.85 -13.06
CA GLY A 149 -6.72 -16.81 -13.70
C GLY A 149 -8.20 -16.71 -13.31
N VAL A 150 -9.06 -16.55 -14.33
CA VAL A 150 -10.52 -16.83 -14.40
C VAL A 150 -11.50 -15.96 -13.59
N GLY A 151 -11.53 -14.65 -13.87
CA GLY A 151 -12.69 -13.78 -13.58
C GLY A 151 -13.39 -13.19 -14.81
N LEU A 152 -12.70 -13.09 -15.95
CA LEU A 152 -13.23 -12.36 -17.10
C LEU A 152 -14.31 -13.16 -17.85
N PRO A 153 -15.48 -12.55 -18.18
CA PRO A 153 -16.52 -13.19 -18.97
C PRO A 153 -15.99 -13.74 -20.30
N ALA A 154 -16.49 -14.91 -20.71
CA ALA A 154 -16.12 -15.52 -21.99
C ALA A 154 -16.32 -14.53 -23.15
N GLY A 155 -15.21 -14.10 -23.77
CA GLY A 155 -15.21 -13.10 -24.85
C GLY A 155 -14.35 -11.86 -24.57
N SER A 156 -13.94 -11.63 -23.32
CA SER A 156 -12.92 -10.64 -22.98
C SER A 156 -11.54 -11.23 -23.31
N ALA A 157 -10.86 -10.69 -24.32
CA ALA A 157 -9.49 -11.12 -24.65
C ALA A 157 -8.57 -10.88 -23.43
N GLY A 158 -8.03 -11.97 -22.88
CA GLY A 158 -6.89 -12.08 -21.93
C GLY A 158 -6.79 -11.07 -20.77
N ALA A 159 -6.60 -11.56 -19.53
CA ALA A 159 -6.15 -10.70 -18.43
C ALA A 159 -4.87 -9.92 -18.78
N VAL A 160 -4.05 -10.45 -19.70
CA VAL A 160 -2.88 -9.79 -20.25
C VAL A 160 -3.04 -9.57 -21.75
N ASN A 161 -2.93 -8.32 -22.17
CA ASN A 161 -3.03 -7.91 -23.57
C ASN A 161 -1.68 -7.42 -24.11
N GLN A 162 -1.32 -7.89 -25.30
CA GLN A 162 -0.10 -7.51 -26.01
C GLN A 162 -0.50 -7.16 -27.44
N VAL A 163 -0.33 -5.91 -27.83
CA VAL A 163 -0.75 -5.38 -29.13
C VAL A 163 0.40 -4.66 -29.82
N ALA A 164 0.52 -4.85 -31.12
CA ALA A 164 1.44 -4.10 -31.96
C ALA A 164 0.75 -3.69 -33.26
N THR A 165 0.97 -2.46 -33.68
CA THR A 165 0.45 -1.85 -34.90
C THR A 165 1.61 -1.25 -35.67
N ALA A 166 1.68 -1.54 -36.96
CA ALA A 166 2.65 -0.93 -37.86
C ALA A 166 1.93 -0.41 -39.11
N ALA A 167 2.35 0.76 -39.57
CA ALA A 167 1.85 1.38 -40.78
C ALA A 167 2.94 1.50 -41.85
N GLY A 168 2.59 1.21 -43.10
CA GLY A 168 3.46 1.40 -44.26
C GLY A 168 3.81 2.87 -44.54
N THR A 169 3.20 3.81 -43.80
CA THR A 169 3.47 5.25 -43.80
C THR A 169 4.49 5.68 -42.75
N GLY A 170 5.01 4.74 -41.94
CA GLY A 170 6.05 5.02 -40.95
C GLY A 170 5.55 5.24 -39.53
N GLU A 171 4.26 5.05 -39.24
CA GLU A 171 3.70 5.03 -37.87
C GLU A 171 3.90 3.63 -37.26
N ALA A 172 4.34 3.55 -36.01
CA ALA A 172 4.47 2.32 -35.25
C ALA A 172 3.97 2.53 -33.82
N VAL A 173 3.10 1.64 -33.35
CA VAL A 173 2.53 1.70 -31.99
C VAL A 173 2.62 0.32 -31.36
N ALA A 174 3.11 0.25 -30.13
CA ALA A 174 3.16 -0.96 -29.34
C ALA A 174 2.59 -0.70 -27.95
N ALA A 175 1.83 -1.65 -27.42
CA ALA A 175 1.36 -1.60 -26.04
C ALA A 175 1.28 -3.01 -25.45
N SER A 176 1.62 -3.13 -24.18
CA SER A 176 1.36 -4.34 -23.39
C SER A 176 0.88 -3.98 -22.00
N GLY A 177 0.09 -4.84 -21.38
CA GLY A 177 -0.32 -4.65 -20.01
C GLY A 177 -1.14 -5.79 -19.42
N LEU A 178 -1.27 -5.75 -18.10
CA LEU A 178 -2.06 -6.65 -17.27
C LEU A 178 -3.30 -5.92 -16.72
N VAL A 179 -4.39 -6.67 -16.64
CA VAL A 179 -5.65 -6.33 -15.99
C VAL A 179 -5.72 -7.08 -14.65
N ALA A 180 -5.96 -6.33 -13.57
CA ALA A 180 -6.22 -6.83 -12.23
C ALA A 180 -7.34 -6.01 -11.57
N ASP A 181 -7.76 -6.39 -10.37
CA ASP A 181 -8.75 -5.67 -9.54
C ASP A 181 -8.34 -4.22 -9.17
N SER A 182 -7.07 -3.91 -9.35
CA SER A 182 -6.45 -2.58 -9.20
C SER A 182 -6.46 -1.73 -10.47
N GLY A 183 -6.89 -2.25 -11.63
CA GLY A 183 -6.98 -1.50 -12.90
C GLY A 183 -6.63 -2.34 -14.15
N GLY A 184 -6.68 -1.75 -15.36
CA GLY A 184 -6.24 -2.50 -16.54
C GLY A 184 -6.35 -1.78 -17.89
N VAL A 185 -5.63 -2.32 -18.87
CA VAL A 185 -5.72 -1.92 -20.29
C VAL A 185 -6.86 -2.69 -20.96
N LEU A 186 -7.79 -1.96 -21.60
CA LEU A 186 -8.92 -2.51 -22.38
C LEU A 186 -10.00 -3.26 -21.56
N VAL A 187 -10.16 -2.94 -20.27
CA VAL A 187 -11.39 -3.30 -19.54
C VAL A 187 -12.48 -2.28 -19.81
N THR A 188 -13.71 -2.76 -20.02
CA THR A 188 -14.88 -1.88 -20.03
C THR A 188 -15.15 -1.35 -18.64
N ASP A 189 -15.54 -0.09 -18.52
CA ASP A 189 -15.84 0.64 -17.28
C ASP A 189 -16.97 0.01 -16.43
N THR A 190 -17.57 -1.08 -16.91
CA THR A 190 -18.71 -1.80 -16.33
C THR A 190 -18.35 -3.13 -15.68
N THR A 191 -17.09 -3.58 -15.70
CA THR A 191 -16.68 -4.85 -15.06
C THR A 191 -16.55 -4.66 -13.54
N PRO A 192 -17.29 -5.41 -12.70
CA PRO A 192 -17.13 -5.36 -11.25
C PRO A 192 -15.72 -5.75 -10.79
N THR A 193 -15.21 -5.14 -9.73
CA THR A 193 -13.87 -5.43 -9.20
C THR A 193 -13.71 -6.87 -8.72
N SER A 194 -14.80 -7.51 -8.25
CA SER A 194 -14.82 -8.93 -7.87
C SER A 194 -14.64 -9.90 -9.04
N ASP A 195 -14.79 -9.41 -10.26
CA ASP A 195 -14.69 -10.20 -11.50
C ASP A 195 -13.34 -9.95 -12.19
N LEU A 196 -12.51 -9.06 -11.63
CA LEU A 196 -11.16 -8.81 -12.09
C LEU A 196 -10.18 -9.78 -11.39
N PRO A 197 -9.08 -10.17 -12.05
CA PRO A 197 -8.08 -11.05 -11.43
C PRO A 197 -7.36 -10.38 -10.25
N ASP A 198 -6.86 -11.19 -9.33
CA ASP A 198 -6.01 -10.72 -8.22
C ASP A 198 -4.63 -10.24 -8.75
N PRO A 199 -3.85 -9.47 -7.98
CA PRO A 199 -2.48 -9.09 -8.34
C PRO A 199 -1.54 -10.30 -8.60
N ALA A 200 -0.54 -10.11 -9.45
CA ALA A 200 0.50 -11.12 -9.72
C ALA A 200 1.48 -11.21 -8.55
N SER A 201 1.89 -12.41 -8.12
CA SER A 201 2.79 -12.55 -6.97
C SER A 201 4.17 -13.12 -7.35
N ILE A 202 5.23 -12.57 -6.74
CA ILE A 202 6.62 -12.96 -6.95
C ILE A 202 7.24 -13.30 -5.61
N THR A 203 7.71 -14.53 -5.43
CA THR A 203 8.33 -14.99 -4.17
C THR A 203 9.82 -14.62 -4.12
N LEU A 204 10.23 -14.02 -3.01
CA LEU A 204 11.60 -13.60 -2.70
C LEU A 204 12.29 -14.54 -1.70
N GLY A 205 11.57 -15.51 -1.13
CA GLY A 205 12.06 -16.36 -0.03
C GLY A 205 13.34 -17.15 -0.31
N ARG A 206 13.69 -17.40 -1.58
CA ARG A 206 14.97 -18.04 -1.95
C ARG A 206 16.16 -17.07 -2.04
N ALA A 207 15.90 -15.78 -2.20
CA ALA A 207 16.92 -14.75 -2.32
C ALA A 207 17.25 -14.10 -0.98
N LEU A 208 16.30 -14.08 -0.05
CA LEU A 208 16.53 -13.68 1.33
C LEU A 208 17.08 -14.86 2.16
N PRO A 209 17.97 -14.62 3.12
CA PRO A 209 18.34 -15.64 4.09
C PRO A 209 17.10 -16.07 4.88
N GLY A 210 17.09 -17.29 5.44
CA GLY A 210 15.98 -17.73 6.29
C GLY A 210 15.78 -16.80 7.48
N ILE A 211 14.65 -16.11 7.54
CA ILE A 211 14.29 -15.19 8.63
C ILE A 211 13.41 -15.96 9.60
N ALA A 212 13.76 -15.90 10.89
CA ALA A 212 12.96 -16.53 11.93
C ALA A 212 11.53 -15.97 11.90
N ASP A 213 10.54 -16.85 12.07
CA ASP A 213 9.12 -16.50 12.11
C ASP A 213 8.55 -15.89 10.82
N VAL A 214 9.26 -16.01 9.69
CA VAL A 214 8.77 -15.65 8.35
C VAL A 214 8.74 -16.92 7.51
N THR A 215 7.58 -17.23 6.93
CA THR A 215 7.41 -18.40 6.05
C THR A 215 7.67 -18.07 4.59
N ASP A 216 7.29 -16.88 4.15
CA ASP A 216 7.53 -16.38 2.80
C ASP A 216 7.60 -14.86 2.78
N VAL A 217 8.29 -14.33 1.79
CA VAL A 217 8.30 -12.90 1.46
C VAL A 217 8.06 -12.81 -0.03
N GLY A 218 7.11 -11.98 -0.45
CA GLY A 218 6.79 -11.79 -1.86
C GLY A 218 6.51 -10.33 -2.21
N LEU A 219 6.46 -10.08 -3.51
CA LEU A 219 5.94 -8.84 -4.08
C LEU A 219 4.66 -9.16 -4.83
N ASP A 220 3.59 -8.44 -4.51
CA ASP A 220 2.35 -8.49 -5.25
C ASP A 220 2.31 -7.26 -6.17
N VAL A 221 2.15 -7.49 -7.48
CA VAL A 221 2.17 -6.46 -8.52
C VAL A 221 0.77 -6.38 -9.12
N GLY A 222 0.14 -5.21 -8.99
CA GLY A 222 -1.18 -4.95 -9.56
C GLY A 222 -1.16 -4.76 -11.07
N ALA A 223 -2.12 -4.00 -11.57
CA ALA A 223 -2.17 -3.67 -13.00
C ALA A 223 -0.92 -2.89 -13.44
N VAL A 224 -0.28 -3.34 -14.52
CA VAL A 224 0.92 -2.72 -15.08
C VAL A 224 0.75 -2.61 -16.59
N GLY A 225 1.11 -1.47 -17.17
CA GLY A 225 1.03 -1.25 -18.61
C GLY A 225 2.13 -0.33 -19.13
N ALA A 226 2.53 -0.55 -20.37
CA ALA A 226 3.45 0.30 -21.10
C ALA A 226 2.97 0.51 -22.54
N SER A 227 3.20 1.70 -23.07
CA SER A 227 2.99 2.02 -24.47
C SER A 227 4.15 2.82 -25.05
N ALA A 228 4.36 2.62 -26.35
CA ALA A 228 5.30 3.39 -27.14
C ALA A 228 4.71 3.64 -28.52
N GLU A 229 4.86 4.86 -29.01
CA GLU A 229 4.46 5.31 -30.33
C GLU A 229 5.65 5.98 -31.01
N LEU A 230 5.78 5.73 -32.31
CA LEU A 230 6.78 6.34 -33.17
C LEU A 230 6.11 6.82 -34.46
N ASP A 231 6.09 8.13 -34.65
CA ASP A 231 5.96 8.74 -35.97
C ASP A 231 7.33 8.73 -36.64
N GLY A 232 7.63 7.61 -37.28
CA GLY A 232 8.91 7.40 -37.95
C GLY A 232 9.09 8.30 -39.17
N CYS A 233 8.01 8.80 -39.76
CA CYS A 233 8.14 9.72 -40.87
C CYS A 233 8.60 11.10 -40.38
N ASP A 234 7.98 11.61 -39.32
CA ASP A 234 8.39 12.87 -38.70
C ASP A 234 9.78 12.76 -38.07
N ALA A 235 10.11 11.64 -37.43
CA ALA A 235 11.46 11.40 -36.91
C ALA A 235 12.53 11.41 -38.02
N ILE A 236 12.27 10.75 -39.15
CA ILE A 236 13.19 10.72 -40.30
C ILE A 236 13.26 12.10 -40.98
N ARG A 237 12.12 12.80 -41.11
CA ARG A 237 12.04 14.18 -41.62
C ARG A 237 12.93 15.12 -40.81
N GLU A 238 12.87 15.04 -39.49
CA GLU A 238 13.70 15.86 -38.60
C GLU A 238 15.19 15.51 -38.73
N ASP A 239 15.55 14.21 -38.76
CA ASP A 239 16.95 13.79 -38.92
C ASP A 239 17.54 14.24 -40.27
N VAL A 240 16.77 14.09 -41.35
CA VAL A 240 17.21 14.40 -42.71
C VAL A 240 17.19 15.92 -42.97
N TRP A 241 16.16 16.65 -42.54
CA TRP A 241 15.95 18.07 -42.89
C TRP A 241 16.03 19.04 -41.72
N GLY A 242 15.54 18.68 -40.53
CA GLY A 242 15.56 19.55 -39.33
C GLY A 242 16.95 19.73 -38.71
N GLY A 243 17.77 18.68 -38.79
CA GLY A 243 19.14 18.68 -38.31
C GLY A 243 20.04 19.72 -38.99
N VAL A 244 19.73 20.24 -40.19
CA VAL A 244 20.56 21.25 -40.85
C VAL A 244 20.46 22.61 -40.13
N VAL A 245 19.25 23.04 -39.80
CA VAL A 245 19.00 24.33 -39.11
C VAL A 245 19.49 24.26 -37.65
N GLN A 246 19.17 23.16 -36.96
CA GLN A 246 19.59 22.97 -35.57
C GLN A 246 21.10 22.70 -35.42
N ARG A 247 21.77 21.94 -36.32
CA ARG A 247 23.24 21.76 -36.24
C ARG A 247 23.97 23.07 -36.49
N THR A 248 23.50 23.92 -37.41
CA THR A 248 24.08 25.26 -37.60
C THR A 248 23.85 26.14 -36.38
N LEU A 249 22.64 26.14 -35.81
CA LEU A 249 22.33 26.91 -34.61
C LEU A 249 23.11 26.41 -33.39
N ALA A 250 23.16 25.09 -33.15
CA ALA A 250 23.88 24.46 -32.03
C ALA A 250 25.40 24.60 -32.17
N THR A 251 25.95 24.58 -33.39
CA THR A 251 27.38 24.88 -33.60
C THR A 251 27.66 26.34 -33.25
N ASN A 252 26.82 27.26 -33.71
CA ASN A 252 26.95 28.69 -33.38
C ASN A 252 26.74 28.96 -31.88
N LEU A 253 25.78 28.29 -31.24
CA LEU A 253 25.48 28.40 -29.81
C LEU A 253 26.58 27.77 -28.96
N ARG A 254 27.09 26.58 -29.28
CA ARG A 254 28.21 25.94 -28.55
C ARG A 254 29.48 26.78 -28.64
N THR A 255 29.70 27.45 -29.77
CA THR A 255 30.83 28.38 -29.93
C THR A 255 30.63 29.64 -29.09
N ALA A 256 29.39 30.14 -28.98
CA ALA A 256 29.03 31.27 -28.12
C ALA A 256 29.03 30.93 -26.61
N VAL A 257 28.60 29.72 -26.22
CA VAL A 257 28.52 29.24 -24.83
C VAL A 257 29.89 28.84 -24.29
N ARG A 258 30.77 28.23 -25.12
CA ARG A 258 32.19 28.03 -24.77
C ARG A 258 32.95 29.36 -24.57
N ALA A 259 32.46 30.44 -25.16
CA ALA A 259 32.97 31.79 -24.91
C ALA A 259 32.37 32.46 -23.66
N ALA A 260 31.31 31.88 -23.05
CA ALA A 260 30.51 32.57 -22.02
C ALA A 260 30.55 31.96 -20.60
N ALA A 261 30.39 30.65 -20.35
CA ALA A 261 30.46 30.11 -18.98
C ALA A 261 30.37 28.58 -18.85
N VAL A 262 30.94 28.10 -17.74
CA VAL A 262 30.79 26.77 -17.10
C VAL A 262 29.39 26.66 -16.48
N GLN A 263 28.51 25.82 -17.05
CA GLN A 263 27.37 25.20 -16.35
C GLN A 263 26.87 24.04 -17.23
N THR A 264 26.84 22.82 -16.69
CA THR A 264 26.32 21.61 -17.36
C THR A 264 24.80 21.66 -17.42
N VAL A 265 24.25 21.70 -18.64
CA VAL A 265 22.83 21.43 -18.92
C VAL A 265 22.68 19.91 -18.99
N ALA A 266 21.72 19.34 -18.28
CA ALA A 266 21.32 17.95 -18.49
C ALA A 266 20.60 17.87 -19.85
N ASP A 267 21.08 17.01 -20.74
CA ASP A 267 20.51 16.81 -22.07
C ASP A 267 19.21 16.00 -21.94
N ASP A 268 18.07 16.66 -21.74
CA ASP A 268 16.77 16.08 -22.12
C ASP A 268 16.66 16.19 -23.65
N ALA A 269 17.38 15.32 -24.35
CA ALA A 269 17.22 15.17 -25.79
C ALA A 269 15.92 14.38 -26.04
N GLU A 270 14.79 15.08 -25.99
CA GLU A 270 13.52 14.56 -26.50
C GLU A 270 13.74 14.02 -27.91
N THR A 271 13.49 12.72 -28.10
CA THR A 271 13.57 12.12 -29.42
C THR A 271 12.32 12.49 -30.19
N PHE A 272 12.49 13.27 -31.27
CA PHE A 272 11.39 13.71 -32.10
C PHE A 272 10.55 12.55 -32.64
N GLY A 273 9.23 12.68 -32.50
CA GLY A 273 8.26 11.70 -33.01
C GLY A 273 8.14 10.44 -32.16
N VAL A 274 8.67 10.41 -30.94
CA VAL A 274 8.51 9.28 -30.00
C VAL A 274 7.66 9.71 -28.81
N GLU A 275 6.59 8.98 -28.55
CA GLU A 275 5.76 9.13 -27.34
C GLU A 275 5.81 7.82 -26.55
N ARG A 276 5.93 7.91 -25.22
CA ARG A 276 6.02 6.77 -24.32
C ARG A 276 5.21 7.04 -23.08
N ASP A 277 4.52 6.01 -22.61
CA ASP A 277 3.78 6.07 -21.36
C ASP A 277 3.88 4.75 -20.60
N TYR A 278 3.75 4.81 -19.28
CA TYR A 278 3.66 3.65 -18.42
C TYR A 278 2.76 3.91 -17.22
N GLY A 279 2.15 2.83 -16.74
CA GLY A 279 1.30 2.85 -15.55
C GLY A 279 1.57 1.64 -14.68
N ILE A 280 1.66 1.88 -13.38
CA ILE A 280 1.68 0.86 -12.32
C ILE A 280 0.60 1.26 -11.31
N ALA A 281 -0.40 0.40 -11.14
CA ALA A 281 -1.55 0.67 -10.27
C ALA A 281 -1.25 0.39 -8.80
N SER A 282 -0.60 -0.75 -8.51
CA SER A 282 -0.17 -1.09 -7.15
C SER A 282 1.09 -1.94 -7.16
N LEU A 283 1.82 -1.85 -6.06
CA LEU A 283 2.98 -2.67 -5.76
C LEU A 283 3.06 -2.86 -4.25
N ASP A 284 2.90 -4.10 -3.80
CA ASP A 284 2.84 -4.44 -2.39
C ASP A 284 3.96 -5.41 -2.01
N LEU A 285 4.58 -5.19 -0.86
CA LEU A 285 5.43 -6.18 -0.21
C LEU A 285 4.57 -7.03 0.72
N ARG A 286 4.54 -8.34 0.49
CA ARG A 286 3.87 -9.32 1.32
C ARG A 286 4.87 -10.09 2.17
N VAL A 287 4.59 -10.22 3.46
CA VAL A 287 5.38 -11.02 4.41
C VAL A 287 4.44 -11.97 5.14
N ASP A 288 4.59 -13.26 4.88
CA ASP A 288 3.82 -14.29 5.57
C ASP A 288 4.51 -14.69 6.87
N SER A 289 3.75 -14.70 7.96
CA SER A 289 4.25 -15.07 9.27
C SER A 289 3.21 -15.84 10.08
N PRO A 290 3.53 -17.05 10.57
CA PRO A 290 2.62 -17.82 11.41
C PRO A 290 2.29 -17.10 12.74
N LEU A 291 3.12 -16.14 13.15
CA LEU A 291 2.87 -15.34 14.35
C LEU A 291 1.67 -14.41 14.18
N VAL A 292 1.34 -14.00 12.95
CA VAL A 292 0.16 -13.18 12.69
C VAL A 292 -1.12 -13.98 12.99
N GLY A 293 -1.18 -15.25 12.57
CA GLY A 293 -2.27 -16.15 12.96
C GLY A 293 -2.29 -16.49 14.46
N ALA A 294 -1.12 -16.48 15.12
CA ALA A 294 -1.04 -16.66 16.58
C ALA A 294 -1.71 -15.50 17.35
N LEU A 295 -1.84 -14.30 16.77
CA LEU A 295 -2.58 -13.20 17.37
C LEU A 295 -4.07 -13.55 17.53
N VAL A 296 -4.69 -14.12 16.48
CA VAL A 296 -6.08 -14.58 16.52
C VAL A 296 -6.25 -15.69 17.56
N THR A 297 -5.34 -16.67 17.52
CA THR A 297 -5.35 -17.80 18.46
C THR A 297 -5.28 -17.32 19.92
N ALA A 298 -4.46 -16.32 20.21
CA ALA A 298 -4.35 -15.76 21.57
C ALA A 298 -5.66 -15.09 22.05
N VAL A 299 -6.40 -14.44 21.14
CA VAL A 299 -7.70 -13.84 21.46
C VAL A 299 -8.74 -14.93 21.70
N ASP A 300 -8.83 -15.93 20.81
CA ASP A 300 -9.78 -17.04 20.92
C ASP A 300 -9.55 -17.86 22.21
N ASP A 301 -8.29 -18.20 22.52
CA ASP A 301 -7.92 -18.88 23.76
C ASP A 301 -8.32 -18.05 24.99
N THR A 302 -8.20 -16.73 24.92
CA THR A 302 -8.61 -15.84 26.02
C THR A 302 -10.13 -15.81 26.17
N VAL A 303 -10.89 -15.77 25.08
CA VAL A 303 -12.36 -15.85 25.14
C VAL A 303 -12.80 -17.15 25.80
N VAL A 304 -12.21 -18.29 25.41
CA VAL A 304 -12.49 -19.60 26.03
C VAL A 304 -12.14 -19.61 27.53
N GLN A 305 -11.02 -19.02 27.91
CA GLN A 305 -10.62 -18.88 29.31
C GLN A 305 -11.60 -18.00 30.11
N LEU A 306 -12.06 -16.89 29.52
CA LEU A 306 -13.03 -15.99 30.15
C LEU A 306 -14.40 -16.65 30.31
N ASP A 307 -14.90 -17.37 29.31
CA ASP A 307 -16.16 -18.12 29.40
C ASP A 307 -16.10 -19.16 30.53
N SER A 308 -15.01 -19.92 30.57
CA SER A 308 -14.75 -20.89 31.65
C SER A 308 -14.67 -20.22 33.03
N ALA A 309 -14.09 -19.01 33.11
CA ALA A 309 -14.01 -18.24 34.34
C ALA A 309 -15.38 -17.70 34.77
N VAL A 310 -16.21 -17.22 33.84
CA VAL A 310 -17.59 -16.78 34.09
C VAL A 310 -18.44 -17.93 34.64
N ASP A 311 -18.35 -19.12 34.02
CA ASP A 311 -19.03 -20.32 34.50
C ASP A 311 -18.59 -20.72 35.92
N ALA A 312 -17.29 -20.64 36.20
CA ALA A 312 -16.73 -20.97 37.52
C ALA A 312 -17.14 -19.97 38.62
N LEU A 313 -17.46 -18.73 38.26
CA LEU A 313 -17.91 -17.70 39.21
C LEU A 313 -19.35 -17.97 39.69
N GLY A 314 -20.20 -18.51 38.82
CA GLY A 314 -21.62 -18.79 39.07
C GLY A 314 -21.89 -20.13 39.78
N GLY A 315 -23.16 -20.36 40.12
CA GLY A 315 -23.63 -21.58 40.78
C GLY A 315 -23.66 -21.52 42.31
N ARG A 316 -24.06 -22.64 42.93
CA ARG A 316 -24.19 -22.74 44.40
C ARG A 316 -22.84 -22.84 45.11
N ASP A 317 -21.90 -23.55 44.49
CA ASP A 317 -20.53 -23.75 44.99
C ASP A 317 -19.49 -22.95 44.17
N GLY A 318 -19.99 -21.97 43.41
CA GLY A 318 -19.18 -21.08 42.57
C GLY A 318 -18.17 -20.27 43.37
N VAL A 319 -17.16 -19.74 42.68
CA VAL A 319 -16.10 -18.94 43.33
C VAL A 319 -16.70 -17.75 44.09
N LEU A 320 -17.71 -17.07 43.55
CA LEU A 320 -18.34 -15.92 44.24
C LEU A 320 -19.09 -16.32 45.51
N ALA A 321 -19.81 -17.45 45.48
CA ALA A 321 -20.49 -17.98 46.67
C ALA A 321 -19.46 -18.28 47.77
N ARG A 322 -18.38 -19.00 47.43
CA ARG A 322 -17.28 -19.31 48.36
C ARG A 322 -16.57 -18.07 48.90
N THR A 323 -16.32 -17.07 48.05
CA THR A 323 -15.73 -15.79 48.48
C THR A 323 -16.61 -15.07 49.50
N ILE A 324 -17.93 -15.04 49.27
CA ILE A 324 -18.87 -14.43 50.22
C ILE A 324 -18.90 -15.20 51.53
N ASP A 325 -18.94 -16.53 51.48
CA ASP A 325 -18.93 -17.37 52.69
C ASP A 325 -17.68 -17.12 53.54
N GLN A 326 -16.50 -17.08 52.92
CA GLN A 326 -15.25 -16.78 53.59
C GLN A 326 -15.21 -15.35 54.14
N GLY A 327 -15.74 -14.38 53.41
CA GLY A 327 -15.84 -12.99 53.86
C GLY A 327 -16.74 -12.83 55.08
N VAL A 328 -17.90 -13.50 55.08
CA VAL A 328 -18.82 -13.51 56.22
C VAL A 328 -18.18 -14.18 57.43
N LEU A 329 -17.53 -15.34 57.24
CA LEU A 329 -16.83 -16.04 58.31
C LEU A 329 -15.66 -15.22 58.89
N GLY A 330 -14.91 -14.50 58.06
CA GLY A 330 -13.83 -13.63 58.50
C GLY A 330 -14.32 -12.51 59.42
N VAL A 331 -15.44 -11.86 59.06
CA VAL A 331 -16.05 -10.80 59.89
C VAL A 331 -16.66 -11.36 61.17
N LEU A 332 -17.34 -12.51 61.11
CA LEU A 332 -17.90 -13.18 62.29
C LEU A 332 -16.82 -13.71 63.25
N GLY A 333 -15.69 -14.19 62.72
CA GLY A 333 -14.54 -14.62 63.51
C GLY A 333 -13.90 -13.48 64.30
N GLY A 334 -13.91 -12.25 63.76
CA GLY A 334 -13.48 -11.04 64.45
C GLY A 334 -14.44 -10.58 65.56
N LEU A 335 -15.72 -10.93 65.44
CA LEU A 335 -16.77 -10.66 66.43
C LEU A 335 -16.86 -11.82 67.45
N THR A 336 -15.76 -12.06 68.17
CA THR A 336 -15.67 -12.87 69.40
C THR A 336 -16.57 -14.12 69.47
N GLY A 337 -16.34 -15.14 68.62
CA GLY A 337 -16.62 -16.58 68.84
C GLY A 337 -18.04 -17.05 69.21
N SER A 338 -18.99 -16.13 69.42
CA SER A 338 -20.32 -16.35 69.98
C SER A 338 -21.39 -16.47 68.90
N LEU A 339 -21.08 -16.11 67.65
CA LEU A 339 -21.93 -16.33 66.50
C LEU A 339 -21.31 -17.42 65.63
N GLY A 340 -22.16 -18.28 65.06
CA GLY A 340 -21.78 -19.28 64.08
C GLY A 340 -22.63 -19.13 62.85
N LEU A 341 -22.03 -19.47 61.72
CA LEU A 341 -22.71 -19.54 60.45
C LEU A 341 -23.13 -21.00 60.21
N GLY A 342 -24.41 -21.20 59.92
CA GLY A 342 -24.91 -22.45 59.36
C GLY A 342 -24.53 -22.57 57.89
N THR A 343 -25.11 -23.56 57.21
CA THR A 343 -24.91 -23.74 55.76
C THR A 343 -25.45 -22.54 55.01
N ILE A 344 -24.64 -21.96 54.15
CA ILE A 344 -25.08 -20.94 53.20
C ILE A 344 -25.77 -21.67 52.04
N GLY A 345 -26.98 -21.24 51.72
CA GLY A 345 -27.73 -21.68 50.56
C GLY A 345 -28.02 -20.50 49.64
N GLY A 346 -28.54 -20.78 48.45
CA GLY A 346 -28.86 -19.77 47.45
C GLY A 346 -28.18 -20.05 46.12
N THR A 347 -28.19 -19.06 45.23
CA THR A 347 -27.55 -19.14 43.92
C THR A 347 -26.84 -17.84 43.58
N VAL A 348 -25.75 -17.98 42.83
CA VAL A 348 -25.13 -16.89 42.08
C VAL A 348 -25.38 -17.19 40.60
N GLU A 349 -25.98 -16.24 39.91
CA GLU A 349 -26.25 -16.31 38.47
C GLU A 349 -25.50 -15.18 37.78
N ILE A 350 -24.83 -15.51 36.68
CA ILE A 350 -24.15 -14.57 35.82
C ILE A 350 -24.71 -14.77 34.42
N THR A 351 -25.18 -13.69 33.81
CA THR A 351 -25.74 -13.70 32.46
C THR A 351 -25.19 -12.51 31.70
N GLY A 352 -25.07 -12.58 30.38
CA GLY A 352 -24.65 -11.42 29.61
C GLY A 352 -24.37 -11.72 28.15
N PRO A 353 -23.70 -10.78 27.46
CA PRO A 353 -23.45 -10.88 26.04
C PRO A 353 -22.44 -11.99 25.72
N ASP A 354 -22.49 -12.46 24.47
CA ASP A 354 -21.50 -13.38 23.90
C ASP A 354 -20.14 -12.67 23.76
N LEU A 355 -19.12 -13.20 24.44
CA LEU A 355 -17.76 -12.65 24.39
C LEU A 355 -17.11 -12.88 23.02
N ALA A 356 -17.38 -14.01 22.37
CA ALA A 356 -16.84 -14.32 21.04
C ALA A 356 -17.42 -13.35 20.00
N GLY A 357 -18.73 -13.14 20.02
CA GLY A 357 -19.41 -12.15 19.18
C GLY A 357 -18.91 -10.71 19.37
N ALA A 358 -18.39 -10.37 20.56
CA ALA A 358 -17.84 -9.04 20.82
C ALA A 358 -16.49 -8.78 20.14
N VAL A 359 -15.68 -9.82 19.89
CA VAL A 359 -14.37 -9.71 19.24
C VAL A 359 -14.36 -10.15 17.78
N ALA A 360 -15.33 -10.93 17.33
CA ALA A 360 -15.38 -11.47 15.96
C ALA A 360 -15.18 -10.42 14.85
N PRO A 361 -15.77 -9.21 14.90
CA PRO A 361 -15.51 -8.18 13.88
C PRO A 361 -14.05 -7.71 13.84
N LEU A 362 -13.36 -7.72 14.97
CA LEU A 362 -11.95 -7.31 15.09
C LEU A 362 -10.96 -8.39 14.62
N LEU A 363 -11.44 -9.62 14.40
CA LEU A 363 -10.66 -10.76 13.92
C LEU A 363 -10.88 -11.02 12.42
N ALA A 364 -12.03 -10.60 11.88
CA ALA A 364 -12.41 -10.85 10.50
C ALA A 364 -11.85 -9.83 9.51
N GLU A 365 -11.71 -8.57 9.92
CA GLU A 365 -11.25 -7.49 9.03
C GLU A 365 -9.73 -7.30 9.11
N PRO A 366 -9.05 -7.04 7.97
CA PRO A 366 -7.64 -6.66 7.96
C PRO A 366 -7.41 -5.40 8.81
N VAL A 367 -6.37 -5.43 9.63
CA VAL A 367 -6.02 -4.29 10.49
C VAL A 367 -5.10 -3.36 9.71
N GLN A 368 -5.55 -2.14 9.46
CA GLN A 368 -4.78 -1.13 8.74
C GLN A 368 -4.29 -0.02 9.67
N ASP A 369 -3.21 0.62 9.26
CA ASP A 369 -2.77 1.90 9.81
C ASP A 369 -3.67 3.07 9.34
N THR A 370 -3.44 4.26 9.89
CA THR A 370 -4.25 5.47 9.61
C THR A 370 -4.19 5.99 8.16
N GLY A 371 -3.18 5.59 7.38
CA GLY A 371 -2.96 5.98 5.99
C GLY A 371 -3.11 4.84 4.96
N GLY A 372 -3.36 3.59 5.38
CA GLY A 372 -3.56 2.45 4.49
C GLY A 372 -2.28 1.82 3.91
N THR A 373 -1.09 2.37 4.19
CA THR A 373 0.20 1.86 3.68
C THR A 373 0.58 0.48 4.22
N LEU A 374 0.07 0.09 5.37
CA LEU A 374 0.39 -1.16 6.05
C LEU A 374 -0.90 -1.84 6.48
N SER A 375 -1.07 -3.08 6.04
CA SER A 375 -2.20 -3.92 6.39
C SER A 375 -1.74 -5.22 7.01
N LEU A 376 -2.40 -5.65 8.08
CA LEU A 376 -2.21 -6.92 8.74
C LEU A 376 -3.45 -7.79 8.52
N ASP A 377 -3.31 -8.81 7.69
CA ASP A 377 -4.35 -9.80 7.46
C ASP A 377 -4.19 -10.93 8.48
N LEU A 378 -5.01 -10.87 9.52
CA LEU A 378 -5.00 -11.82 10.62
C LEU A 378 -5.46 -13.22 10.19
N SER A 379 -6.28 -13.30 9.14
CA SER A 379 -6.86 -14.56 8.64
C SER A 379 -5.88 -15.30 7.73
N ALA A 380 -5.20 -14.56 6.84
CA ALA A 380 -4.17 -15.10 5.95
C ALA A 380 -2.83 -15.29 6.66
N GLY A 381 -2.59 -14.60 7.79
CA GLY A 381 -1.32 -14.63 8.49
C GLY A 381 -0.23 -13.80 7.78
N SER A 382 -0.61 -12.70 7.14
CA SER A 382 0.30 -11.91 6.30
C SER A 382 0.31 -10.43 6.67
N VAL A 383 1.48 -9.82 6.53
CA VAL A 383 1.66 -8.36 6.55
C VAL A 383 1.81 -7.88 5.11
N ARG A 384 1.03 -6.88 4.69
CA ARG A 384 1.18 -6.19 3.41
C ARG A 384 1.66 -4.76 3.63
N VAL A 385 2.60 -4.31 2.81
CA VAL A 385 3.08 -2.93 2.76
C VAL A 385 2.89 -2.42 1.35
N ASP A 386 2.04 -1.42 1.18
CA ASP A 386 1.83 -0.72 -0.08
C ASP A 386 3.05 0.17 -0.37
N LEU A 387 3.91 -0.29 -1.28
CA LEU A 387 5.10 0.43 -1.69
C LEU A 387 4.75 1.61 -2.59
N ALA A 388 3.63 1.55 -3.33
CA ALA A 388 3.19 2.64 -4.18
C ALA A 388 2.79 3.85 -3.33
N HIS A 389 1.92 3.62 -2.36
CA HIS A 389 1.47 4.64 -1.41
C HIS A 389 2.62 5.17 -0.53
N LEU A 390 3.60 4.32 -0.19
CA LEU A 390 4.78 4.73 0.56
C LEU A 390 5.62 5.78 -0.18
N LEU A 391 5.67 5.71 -1.51
CA LEU A 391 6.42 6.64 -2.36
C LEU A 391 5.62 7.92 -2.65
N GLY A 392 4.29 7.82 -2.60
CA GLY A 392 3.35 8.94 -2.69
C GLY A 392 2.15 8.61 -3.59
N ASP A 393 1.00 9.23 -3.30
CA ASP A 393 -0.23 9.07 -4.10
C ASP A 393 -0.37 10.11 -5.23
N ASP A 394 0.56 11.07 -5.30
CA ASP A 394 0.57 12.18 -6.25
C ASP A 394 1.66 11.99 -7.32
N VAL A 395 2.12 13.08 -7.97
CA VAL A 395 3.17 13.09 -9.03
C VAL A 395 4.53 12.54 -8.53
N HIS A 396 4.61 12.14 -7.26
CA HIS A 396 5.77 11.54 -6.62
C HIS A 396 5.64 10.02 -6.38
N GLY A 397 4.52 9.41 -6.78
CA GLY A 397 4.32 7.95 -6.70
C GLY A 397 5.14 7.15 -7.72
N LEU A 398 4.68 5.93 -8.03
CA LEU A 398 5.36 5.03 -8.99
C LEU A 398 5.28 5.48 -10.45
N ASN A 399 4.40 6.44 -10.76
CA ASN A 399 4.15 6.94 -12.12
C ASN A 399 4.78 8.34 -12.29
N ASP A 400 4.93 8.80 -13.54
CA ASP A 400 5.53 10.11 -13.89
C ASP A 400 7.00 10.32 -13.44
N LEU A 401 7.67 9.26 -12.98
CA LEU A 401 9.09 9.29 -12.65
C LEU A 401 9.98 9.37 -13.91
N PRO A 402 11.18 9.99 -13.84
CA PRO A 402 12.09 10.11 -14.98
C PRO A 402 12.48 8.76 -15.61
N PRO A 403 12.97 8.75 -16.85
CA PRO A 403 13.43 7.52 -17.49
C PRO A 403 14.51 6.79 -16.67
N ASN A 404 14.39 5.46 -16.61
CA ASN A 404 15.27 4.54 -15.90
C ASN A 404 15.40 4.83 -14.39
N HIS A 405 14.31 5.26 -13.75
CA HIS A 405 14.32 5.59 -12.33
C HIS A 405 14.41 4.34 -11.46
N GLU A 406 15.40 4.31 -10.55
CA GLU A 406 15.48 3.32 -9.48
C GLU A 406 14.65 3.79 -8.30
N VAL A 407 13.67 2.98 -7.91
CA VAL A 407 12.91 3.20 -6.69
C VAL A 407 13.75 2.74 -5.50
N VAL A 408 14.39 3.72 -4.85
CA VAL A 408 15.26 3.45 -3.71
C VAL A 408 14.42 3.19 -2.46
N LEU A 409 14.38 1.94 -2.03
CA LEU A 409 13.82 1.56 -0.74
C LEU A 409 14.85 1.90 0.37
N ASP A 410 14.85 3.14 0.85
CA ASP A 410 15.86 3.55 1.83
C ASP A 410 15.60 2.95 3.22
N ALA A 411 16.67 2.60 3.93
CA ALA A 411 16.59 1.94 5.23
C ALA A 411 15.90 2.80 6.32
N THR A 412 15.81 4.11 6.14
CA THR A 412 15.15 5.00 7.11
C THR A 412 13.63 4.96 6.92
N THR A 413 13.16 5.09 5.68
CA THR A 413 11.75 4.97 5.31
C THR A 413 11.22 3.56 5.59
N LEU A 414 12.01 2.54 5.23
CA LEU A 414 11.67 1.16 5.55
C LEU A 414 11.73 0.88 7.07
N GLY A 415 12.71 1.43 7.79
CA GLY A 415 12.82 1.27 9.24
C GLY A 415 11.61 1.82 9.99
N ALA A 416 11.03 2.93 9.51
CA ALA A 416 9.82 3.51 10.08
C ALA A 416 8.58 2.61 9.94
N LEU A 417 8.55 1.69 8.95
CA LEU A 417 7.43 0.75 8.78
C LEU A 417 7.34 -0.28 9.91
N ALA A 418 8.47 -0.72 10.46
CA ALA A 418 8.47 -1.65 11.58
C ALA A 418 7.88 -0.99 12.84
N ASP A 419 8.26 0.25 13.13
CA ASP A 419 7.68 1.05 14.22
C ASP A 419 6.17 1.25 14.02
N ARG A 420 5.77 1.49 12.78
CA ARG A 420 4.37 1.64 12.38
C ARG A 420 3.56 0.36 12.57
N LEU A 421 4.12 -0.79 12.21
CA LEU A 421 3.51 -2.08 12.49
C LEU A 421 3.33 -2.29 14.00
N GLY A 422 4.31 -1.89 14.82
CA GLY A 422 4.18 -1.90 16.28
C GLY A 422 2.98 -1.08 16.76
N GLN A 423 2.80 0.13 16.23
CA GLN A 423 1.66 0.99 16.56
C GLN A 423 0.32 0.38 16.11
N VAL A 424 0.27 -0.28 14.94
CA VAL A 424 -0.92 -0.98 14.45
C VAL A 424 -1.31 -2.11 15.39
N ILE A 425 -0.34 -2.94 15.80
CA ILE A 425 -0.57 -4.04 16.74
C ILE A 425 -1.02 -3.51 18.11
N ASP A 426 -0.39 -2.46 18.65
CA ASP A 426 -0.77 -1.84 19.92
C ASP A 426 -2.20 -1.27 19.88
N SER A 427 -2.55 -0.59 18.79
CA SER A 427 -3.89 -0.05 18.57
C SER A 427 -4.94 -1.15 18.48
N TRP A 428 -4.65 -2.22 17.75
CA TRP A 428 -5.52 -3.39 17.67
C TRP A 428 -5.68 -4.09 19.02
N ALA A 429 -4.60 -4.32 19.75
CA ALA A 429 -4.63 -4.91 21.10
C ALA A 429 -5.51 -4.09 22.05
N SER A 430 -5.42 -2.76 21.98
CA SER A 430 -6.26 -1.83 22.74
C SER A 430 -7.74 -1.99 22.38
N LYS A 431 -8.08 -2.09 21.09
CA LYS A 431 -9.47 -2.33 20.63
C LYS A 431 -10.01 -3.67 21.15
N VAL A 432 -9.23 -4.75 21.04
CA VAL A 432 -9.63 -6.09 21.51
C VAL A 432 -9.84 -6.10 23.02
N THR A 433 -8.88 -5.60 23.79
CA THR A 433 -8.99 -5.56 25.26
C THR A 433 -10.13 -4.64 25.73
N ALA A 434 -10.40 -3.54 25.02
CA ALA A 434 -11.55 -2.68 25.29
C ALA A 434 -12.88 -3.36 24.97
N ALA A 435 -12.98 -4.11 23.87
CA ALA A 435 -14.17 -4.87 23.50
C ALA A 435 -14.49 -5.92 24.58
N LEU A 436 -13.49 -6.72 24.99
CA LEU A 436 -13.65 -7.72 26.05
C LEU A 436 -13.98 -7.06 27.41
N THR A 437 -13.30 -5.99 27.80
CA THR A 437 -13.58 -5.25 29.04
C THR A 437 -15.01 -4.71 29.05
N THR A 438 -15.48 -4.19 27.91
CA THR A 438 -16.85 -3.72 27.76
C THR A 438 -17.86 -4.85 27.88
N ALA A 439 -17.62 -5.98 27.21
CA ALA A 439 -18.48 -7.15 27.27
C ALA A 439 -18.56 -7.74 28.68
N LEU A 440 -17.42 -7.87 29.37
CA LEU A 440 -17.35 -8.29 30.78
C LEU A 440 -18.07 -7.30 31.71
N GLY A 441 -17.94 -5.99 31.46
CA GLY A 441 -18.65 -4.97 32.22
C GLY A 441 -20.18 -5.01 32.06
N ALA A 442 -20.65 -5.49 30.90
CA ALA A 442 -22.06 -5.68 30.58
C ALA A 442 -22.66 -6.99 31.15
N LEU A 443 -21.83 -7.89 31.70
CA LEU A 443 -22.33 -9.05 32.44
C LEU A 443 -23.21 -8.58 33.61
N HIS A 444 -24.33 -9.26 33.77
CA HIS A 444 -25.29 -9.07 34.83
C HIS A 444 -25.10 -10.14 35.90
N VAL A 445 -24.87 -9.71 37.13
CA VAL A 445 -24.61 -10.58 38.28
C VAL A 445 -25.76 -10.48 39.26
N ARG A 446 -26.40 -11.62 39.50
CA ARG A 446 -27.45 -11.78 40.49
C ARG A 446 -26.95 -12.72 41.60
N ILE A 447 -26.79 -12.18 42.80
CA ILE A 447 -26.43 -12.93 44.00
C ILE A 447 -27.66 -12.95 44.88
N ALA A 448 -28.09 -14.14 45.28
CA ALA A 448 -29.17 -14.34 46.23
C ALA A 448 -28.78 -15.45 47.20
N LEU A 449 -27.96 -15.09 48.19
CA LEU A 449 -27.43 -16.02 49.19
C LEU A 449 -28.14 -15.79 50.54
N ALA A 450 -28.39 -16.88 51.25
CA ALA A 450 -28.99 -16.88 52.57
C ALA A 450 -28.23 -17.83 53.49
N ALA A 451 -27.93 -17.37 54.70
CA ALA A 451 -27.18 -18.13 55.69
C ALA A 451 -27.86 -18.07 57.05
N ASP A 452 -27.85 -19.19 57.76
CA ASP A 452 -28.41 -19.25 59.10
C ASP A 452 -27.40 -18.74 60.12
N LEU A 453 -27.76 -17.72 60.89
CA LEU A 453 -26.96 -17.25 62.02
C LEU A 453 -27.38 -18.01 63.27
N SER A 454 -26.42 -18.61 63.94
CA SER A 454 -26.62 -19.39 65.16
C SER A 454 -25.81 -18.82 66.32
N ALA A 455 -26.34 -18.94 67.54
CA ALA A 455 -25.63 -18.59 68.77
C ALA A 455 -25.67 -19.77 69.75
N PRO A 456 -24.59 -19.99 70.54
CA PRO A 456 -24.59 -20.98 71.60
C PRO A 456 -25.43 -20.46 72.77
N ILE A 457 -26.55 -21.12 73.03
CA ILE A 457 -27.42 -20.86 74.17
C ILE A 457 -27.44 -22.15 74.98
N LEU A 458 -26.96 -22.09 76.23
CA LEU A 458 -26.91 -23.25 77.14
C LEU A 458 -26.18 -24.49 76.54
N GLY A 459 -25.13 -24.26 75.74
CA GLY A 459 -24.33 -25.33 75.11
C GLY A 459 -24.89 -25.88 73.80
N ILE A 460 -26.04 -25.39 73.32
CA ILE A 460 -26.65 -25.79 72.04
C ILE A 460 -26.64 -24.59 71.09
N ARG A 461 -26.23 -24.79 69.82
CA ARG A 461 -26.33 -23.73 68.80
C ARG A 461 -27.75 -23.65 68.27
N LEU A 462 -28.43 -22.55 68.55
CA LEU A 462 -29.77 -22.27 68.06
C LEU A 462 -29.71 -21.22 66.96
N LYS A 463 -30.48 -21.42 65.88
CA LYS A 463 -30.68 -20.41 64.84
C LYS A 463 -31.40 -19.22 65.45
N ILE A 464 -30.78 -18.05 65.39
CA ILE A 464 -31.31 -16.80 65.95
C ILE A 464 -31.76 -15.82 64.86
N ALA A 465 -31.15 -15.90 63.68
CA ALA A 465 -31.45 -15.01 62.57
C ALA A 465 -31.10 -15.67 61.22
N THR A 466 -31.60 -15.08 60.14
CA THR A 466 -31.19 -15.41 58.77
C THR A 466 -30.48 -14.20 58.19
N LEU A 467 -29.23 -14.39 57.77
CA LEU A 467 -28.45 -13.42 57.00
C LEU A 467 -28.80 -13.61 55.52
N SER A 468 -29.03 -12.51 54.81
CA SER A 468 -29.23 -12.48 53.36
C SER A 468 -28.18 -11.57 52.75
N VAL A 469 -27.54 -12.06 51.70
CA VAL A 469 -26.58 -11.29 50.89
C VAL A 469 -27.11 -11.26 49.47
N GLY A 470 -27.34 -10.06 48.95
CA GLY A 470 -28.00 -9.86 47.68
C GLY A 470 -27.33 -8.81 46.82
N VAL A 471 -27.27 -9.03 45.51
CA VAL A 471 -27.03 -7.97 44.54
C VAL A 471 -27.71 -8.37 43.23
N ASP A 472 -28.19 -7.38 42.48
CA ASP A 472 -28.79 -7.59 41.17
C ASP A 472 -28.36 -6.40 40.30
N THR A 473 -27.20 -6.51 39.67
CA THR A 473 -26.54 -5.37 39.00
C THR A 473 -25.57 -5.81 37.91
N GLY A 474 -25.16 -4.87 37.06
CA GLY A 474 -24.08 -5.10 36.09
C GLY A 474 -22.71 -5.10 36.77
N VAL A 475 -21.77 -5.91 36.26
CA VAL A 475 -20.38 -5.98 36.74
C VAL A 475 -19.73 -4.60 36.77
N ALA A 476 -19.93 -3.79 35.72
CA ALA A 476 -19.38 -2.45 35.64
C ALA A 476 -19.83 -1.56 36.82
N ALA A 477 -21.11 -1.60 37.19
CA ALA A 477 -21.66 -0.80 38.28
C ALA A 477 -21.12 -1.22 39.65
N LEU A 478 -20.87 -2.53 39.84
CA LEU A 478 -20.27 -3.07 41.05
C LEU A 478 -18.78 -2.67 41.15
N MET A 479 -18.04 -2.77 40.05
CA MET A 479 -16.62 -2.40 40.00
C MET A 479 -16.37 -0.90 40.19
N SER A 480 -17.22 -0.05 39.62
CA SER A 480 -17.14 1.40 39.80
C SER A 480 -17.66 1.87 41.16
N GLY A 481 -18.14 0.95 42.01
CA GLY A 481 -18.70 1.26 43.34
C GLY A 481 -20.03 2.01 43.30
N GLN A 482 -20.70 2.05 42.15
CA GLN A 482 -22.02 2.68 41.98
C GLN A 482 -23.11 1.83 42.64
N THR A 483 -22.91 0.51 42.67
CA THR A 483 -23.73 -0.45 43.42
C THR A 483 -22.85 -1.20 44.42
N LYS A 484 -23.43 -1.59 45.56
CA LYS A 484 -22.80 -2.45 46.56
C LYS A 484 -23.69 -3.65 46.84
N LEU A 485 -23.13 -4.68 47.46
CA LEU A 485 -23.93 -5.77 48.00
C LEU A 485 -24.90 -5.24 49.06
N THR A 486 -26.11 -5.76 49.05
CA THR A 486 -27.09 -5.60 50.11
C THR A 486 -26.90 -6.73 51.11
N VAL A 487 -26.89 -6.38 52.40
CA VAL A 487 -26.82 -7.37 53.48
C VAL A 487 -28.00 -7.10 54.42
N GLY A 488 -28.90 -8.07 54.52
CA GLY A 488 -30.07 -8.01 55.39
C GLY A 488 -30.02 -9.08 56.47
N VAL A 489 -30.58 -8.78 57.64
CA VAL A 489 -30.74 -9.79 58.71
C VAL A 489 -32.19 -9.82 59.21
N ALA A 490 -32.80 -11.00 59.20
CA ALA A 490 -34.14 -11.24 59.71
C ALA A 490 -34.10 -12.06 61.00
N LEU A 491 -34.63 -11.50 62.09
CA LEU A 491 -34.70 -12.14 63.40
C LEU A 491 -35.90 -13.10 63.48
N LEU A 492 -35.71 -14.28 64.06
CA LEU A 492 -36.76 -15.32 64.15
C LEU A 492 -37.77 -15.09 65.29
N GLY A 493 -38.28 -13.86 65.44
CA GLY A 493 -39.28 -13.53 66.46
C GLY A 493 -38.78 -13.55 67.91
N LEU A 494 -37.46 -13.68 68.11
CA LEU A 494 -36.82 -13.58 69.42
C LEU A 494 -36.65 -12.11 69.81
N ASN A 495 -37.12 -11.72 70.99
CA ASN A 495 -36.85 -10.41 71.56
C ASN A 495 -35.41 -10.38 72.11
N LEU A 496 -34.48 -9.99 71.24
CA LEU A 496 -33.05 -10.06 71.52
C LEU A 496 -32.49 -8.85 72.30
N GLY A 497 -33.32 -7.85 72.64
CA GLY A 497 -32.87 -6.68 73.41
C GLY A 497 -31.64 -6.00 72.78
N PRO A 498 -30.53 -5.75 73.53
CA PRO A 498 -29.33 -5.07 73.00
C PRO A 498 -28.62 -5.80 71.84
N LEU A 499 -28.88 -7.09 71.63
CA LEU A 499 -28.36 -7.85 70.47
C LEU A 499 -28.95 -7.35 69.13
N LEU A 500 -30.08 -6.63 69.13
CA LEU A 500 -30.58 -5.99 67.91
C LEU A 500 -29.55 -5.03 67.30
N GLY A 501 -28.88 -4.23 68.15
CA GLY A 501 -27.85 -3.29 67.71
C GLY A 501 -26.61 -3.98 67.14
N VAL A 502 -26.26 -5.14 67.70
CA VAL A 502 -25.15 -5.99 67.21
C VAL A 502 -25.49 -6.58 65.85
N VAL A 503 -26.72 -7.07 65.68
CA VAL A 503 -27.18 -7.68 64.42
C VAL A 503 -27.34 -6.66 63.30
N THR A 504 -27.86 -5.46 63.60
CA THR A 504 -27.90 -4.36 62.61
C THR A 504 -26.51 -3.82 62.30
N GLY A 505 -25.62 -3.75 63.30
CA GLY A 505 -24.23 -3.34 63.12
C GLY A 505 -23.44 -4.31 62.23
N LEU A 506 -23.70 -5.62 62.36
CA LEU A 506 -23.13 -6.67 61.53
C LEU A 506 -23.51 -6.50 60.05
N ALA A 507 -24.78 -6.22 59.76
CA ALA A 507 -25.22 -5.99 58.37
C ALA A 507 -24.45 -4.83 57.73
N THR A 508 -24.31 -3.70 58.44
CA THR A 508 -23.55 -2.54 57.95
C THR A 508 -22.06 -2.80 57.83
N SER A 509 -21.46 -3.62 58.71
CA SER A 509 -20.03 -3.92 58.68
C SER A 509 -19.64 -4.94 57.59
N LEU A 510 -20.59 -5.77 57.13
CA LEU A 510 -20.37 -6.77 56.08
C LEU A 510 -20.43 -6.18 54.66
N VAL A 511 -21.21 -5.12 54.42
CA VAL A 511 -21.43 -4.59 53.06
C VAL A 511 -20.12 -4.25 52.34
N ASN A 512 -19.24 -3.46 52.96
CA ASN A 512 -18.00 -3.02 52.29
C ASN A 512 -16.99 -4.15 52.11
N PRO A 513 -16.65 -4.98 53.12
CA PRO A 513 -15.72 -6.10 52.96
C PRO A 513 -16.20 -7.13 51.93
N LEU A 514 -17.49 -7.48 51.93
CA LEU A 514 -18.03 -8.43 50.95
C LEU A 514 -18.02 -7.84 49.54
N THR A 515 -18.39 -6.57 49.38
CA THR A 515 -18.31 -5.89 48.08
C THR A 515 -16.87 -5.86 47.56
N GLN A 516 -15.89 -5.55 48.42
CA GLN A 516 -14.48 -5.57 48.05
C GLN A 516 -13.98 -6.97 47.70
N ALA A 517 -14.40 -8.01 48.43
CA ALA A 517 -14.02 -9.38 48.14
C ALA A 517 -14.58 -9.86 46.79
N VAL A 518 -15.84 -9.54 46.48
CA VAL A 518 -16.46 -9.85 45.19
C VAL A 518 -15.76 -9.08 44.06
N VAL A 519 -15.56 -7.76 44.21
CA VAL A 519 -14.86 -6.94 43.20
C VAL A 519 -13.42 -7.42 42.99
N GLY A 520 -12.71 -7.78 44.05
CA GLY A 520 -11.36 -8.37 43.96
C GLY A 520 -11.38 -9.68 43.19
N THR A 521 -12.35 -10.55 43.46
CA THR A 521 -12.52 -11.81 42.73
C THR A 521 -12.79 -11.58 41.24
N LEU A 522 -13.72 -10.69 40.90
CA LEU A 522 -14.03 -10.34 39.50
C LEU A 522 -12.81 -9.75 38.79
N THR A 523 -12.05 -8.89 39.47
CA THR A 523 -10.84 -8.27 38.93
C THR A 523 -9.78 -9.33 38.62
N THR A 524 -9.53 -10.26 39.55
CA THR A 524 -8.51 -11.29 39.37
C THR A 524 -8.92 -12.37 38.37
N GLN A 525 -10.19 -12.80 38.37
CA GLN A 525 -10.65 -13.92 37.55
C GLN A 525 -11.00 -13.52 36.11
N LEU A 526 -11.40 -12.26 35.89
CA LEU A 526 -11.84 -11.80 34.57
C LEU A 526 -10.92 -10.72 34.00
N PHE A 527 -10.78 -9.57 34.69
CA PHE A 527 -10.07 -8.42 34.13
C PHE A 527 -8.55 -8.58 34.07
N ALA A 528 -7.96 -9.35 34.98
CA ALA A 528 -6.54 -9.69 34.92
C ALA A 528 -6.22 -10.56 33.70
N VAL A 529 -7.12 -11.46 33.30
CA VAL A 529 -6.97 -12.30 32.11
C VAL A 529 -6.93 -11.43 30.85
N VAL A 530 -7.84 -10.46 30.73
CA VAL A 530 -7.82 -9.46 29.64
C VAL A 530 -6.54 -8.62 29.66
N GLY A 531 -6.05 -8.24 30.85
CA GLY A 531 -4.77 -7.54 30.99
C GLY A 531 -3.58 -8.36 30.49
N THR A 532 -3.55 -9.67 30.80
CA THR A 532 -2.52 -10.60 30.30
C THR A 532 -2.61 -10.79 28.79
N LEU A 533 -3.81 -10.82 28.21
CA LEU A 533 -3.98 -10.84 26.75
C LEU A 533 -3.32 -9.63 26.09
N GLY A 534 -3.55 -8.42 26.62
CA GLY A 534 -2.92 -7.20 26.10
C GLY A 534 -1.39 -7.30 26.06
N THR A 535 -0.77 -7.82 27.11
CA THR A 535 0.68 -8.07 27.12
C THR A 535 1.12 -9.18 26.17
N THR A 536 0.30 -10.22 26.01
CA THR A 536 0.61 -11.37 25.12
C THR A 536 0.63 -10.91 23.66
N ILE A 537 -0.42 -10.19 23.24
CA ILE A 537 -0.53 -9.61 21.90
C ILE A 537 0.66 -8.70 21.60
N THR A 538 0.92 -7.71 22.46
CA THR A 538 1.89 -6.64 22.14
C THR A 538 3.34 -7.10 22.28
N THR A 539 3.67 -7.85 23.34
CA THR A 539 5.07 -8.17 23.66
C THR A 539 5.48 -9.57 23.26
N THR A 540 4.62 -10.57 23.50
CA THR A 540 4.99 -11.98 23.32
C THR A 540 4.88 -12.39 21.86
N ILE A 541 3.89 -11.87 21.13
CA ILE A 541 3.65 -12.18 19.72
C ILE A 541 4.01 -10.98 18.83
N GLY A 542 3.50 -9.79 19.15
CA GLY A 542 3.70 -8.57 18.36
C GLY A 542 5.16 -8.13 18.26
N GLY A 543 5.92 -8.19 19.35
CA GLY A 543 7.35 -7.90 19.34
C GLY A 543 8.14 -8.76 18.34
N PRO A 544 8.02 -10.09 18.37
CA PRO A 544 8.55 -10.96 17.32
C PRO A 544 8.08 -10.61 15.90
N VAL A 545 6.79 -10.36 15.67
CA VAL A 545 6.26 -9.96 14.34
C VAL A 545 6.94 -8.69 13.82
N VAL A 546 7.06 -7.66 14.65
CA VAL A 546 7.72 -6.39 14.29
C VAL A 546 9.20 -6.61 13.98
N ARG A 547 9.90 -7.46 14.74
CA ARG A 547 11.31 -7.81 14.48
C ARG A 547 11.48 -8.59 13.18
N ALA A 548 10.56 -9.50 12.88
CA ALA A 548 10.56 -10.27 11.64
C ALA A 548 10.45 -9.32 10.43
N LEU A 549 9.45 -8.43 10.43
CA LEU A 549 9.31 -7.40 9.38
C LEU A 549 10.57 -6.52 9.30
N GLY A 550 11.05 -6.00 10.43
CA GLY A 550 12.26 -5.17 10.44
C GLY A 550 13.49 -5.86 9.84
N THR A 551 13.62 -7.18 10.01
CA THR A 551 14.69 -7.99 9.42
C THR A 551 14.53 -8.14 7.91
N VAL A 552 13.30 -8.38 7.43
CA VAL A 552 12.99 -8.42 5.98
C VAL A 552 13.35 -7.08 5.35
N LEU A 553 12.82 -6.00 5.91
CA LEU A 553 13.00 -4.64 5.41
C LEU A 553 14.47 -4.20 5.37
N ALA A 554 15.28 -4.60 6.36
CA ALA A 554 16.71 -4.32 6.37
C ALA A 554 17.48 -5.09 5.27
N GLY A 555 16.99 -6.26 4.86
CA GLY A 555 17.60 -7.09 3.82
C GLY A 555 17.24 -6.68 2.39
N LEU A 556 16.04 -6.11 2.18
CA LEU A 556 15.51 -5.79 0.85
C LEU A 556 16.45 -4.96 -0.04
N PRO A 557 17.06 -3.85 0.42
CA PRO A 557 17.87 -3.00 -0.46
C PRO A 557 19.12 -3.69 -1.04
N GLY A 558 19.58 -4.78 -0.40
CA GLY A 558 20.71 -5.58 -0.90
C GLY A 558 20.28 -6.72 -1.85
N VAL A 559 18.99 -7.01 -1.95
CA VAL A 559 18.46 -8.19 -2.66
C VAL A 559 17.47 -7.81 -3.75
N LEU A 560 16.82 -6.65 -3.67
CA LEU A 560 15.82 -6.22 -4.64
C LEU A 560 16.22 -4.89 -5.26
N SER A 561 16.24 -4.85 -6.59
CA SER A 561 16.29 -3.62 -7.38
C SER A 561 14.96 -3.48 -8.13
N LEU A 562 14.38 -2.29 -8.04
CA LEU A 562 13.08 -1.93 -8.60
C LEU A 562 13.29 -0.71 -9.49
N ARG A 563 13.12 -0.90 -10.81
CA ARG A 563 13.18 0.21 -11.77
C ARG A 563 11.86 0.41 -12.47
N VAL A 564 11.47 1.66 -12.59
CA VAL A 564 10.30 2.08 -13.37
C VAL A 564 10.73 2.93 -14.56
N ASN A 565 9.82 3.10 -15.52
CA ASN A 565 10.05 3.89 -16.73
C ASN A 565 11.35 3.50 -17.47
N VAL A 566 11.57 2.20 -17.65
CA VAL A 566 12.84 1.71 -18.20
C VAL A 566 12.84 1.91 -19.71
N GLN A 567 13.82 2.68 -20.20
CA GLN A 567 13.98 3.05 -21.60
C GLN A 567 15.38 2.64 -22.06
N GLU A 568 15.44 1.62 -22.93
CA GLU A 568 16.65 1.05 -23.50
C GLU A 568 16.65 1.27 -25.03
N ASP A 569 17.03 2.49 -25.42
CA ASP A 569 17.06 2.89 -26.83
C ASP A 569 18.30 2.35 -27.53
N THR A 570 18.13 1.84 -28.75
CA THR A 570 19.23 1.27 -29.53
C THR A 570 19.28 1.85 -30.94
N GLY A 571 20.49 2.23 -31.36
CA GLY A 571 20.73 2.92 -32.62
C GLY A 571 20.28 4.39 -32.59
N THR A 572 20.93 5.21 -33.41
CA THR A 572 20.49 6.58 -33.69
C THR A 572 19.90 6.63 -35.09
N GLY A 573 19.01 7.60 -35.34
CA GLY A 573 18.58 7.91 -36.69
C GLY A 573 19.77 8.06 -37.64
N SER A 574 19.63 7.57 -38.87
CA SER A 574 20.69 7.67 -39.87
C SER A 574 20.12 7.71 -41.27
N ALA A 575 20.61 8.65 -42.07
CA ALA A 575 20.42 8.71 -43.51
C ALA A 575 21.73 8.38 -44.23
N SER A 576 21.89 7.14 -44.71
CA SER A 576 23.08 6.72 -45.45
C SER A 576 22.73 5.73 -46.57
N GLY A 577 23.52 5.74 -47.65
CA GLY A 577 23.36 4.77 -48.75
C GLY A 577 22.02 4.83 -49.48
N GLY A 578 21.32 5.98 -49.48
CA GLY A 578 20.00 6.12 -50.13
C GLY A 578 18.83 5.55 -49.32
N ARG A 579 19.01 5.34 -48.01
CA ARG A 579 17.97 4.93 -47.06
C ARG A 579 18.06 5.80 -45.81
N ALA A 580 16.92 6.13 -45.23
CA ALA A 580 16.85 6.67 -43.88
C ALA A 580 16.25 5.65 -42.91
N THR A 581 16.75 5.63 -41.68
CA THR A 581 16.29 4.76 -40.59
C THR A 581 16.13 5.57 -39.32
N THR A 582 15.13 5.25 -38.50
CA THR A 582 15.07 5.69 -37.10
C THR A 582 15.91 4.76 -36.22
N GLY A 583 16.08 5.15 -34.94
CA GLY A 583 16.46 4.22 -33.89
C GLY A 583 15.33 3.25 -33.53
N ARG A 584 15.61 2.39 -32.56
CA ARG A 584 14.64 1.52 -31.89
C ARG A 584 14.44 2.04 -30.47
N TYR A 585 13.19 2.23 -30.10
CA TYR A 585 12.76 2.94 -28.91
C TYR A 585 11.93 2.03 -28.03
N SER A 586 12.29 1.90 -26.75
CA SER A 586 11.58 1.00 -25.83
C SER A 586 11.03 1.71 -24.60
N GLN A 587 9.93 1.19 -24.09
CA GLN A 587 9.31 1.57 -22.83
C GLN A 587 8.97 0.29 -22.07
N THR A 588 9.50 0.13 -20.86
CA THR A 588 9.12 -0.94 -19.94
C THR A 588 8.63 -0.32 -18.65
N ALA A 589 7.45 -0.71 -18.19
CA ALA A 589 6.82 -0.11 -17.03
C ALA A 589 7.59 -0.44 -15.74
N LEU A 590 7.86 -1.73 -15.51
CA LEU A 590 8.49 -2.21 -14.28
C LEU A 590 9.55 -3.27 -14.59
N ARG A 591 10.74 -3.08 -14.03
CA ARG A 591 11.84 -4.04 -14.03
C ARG A 591 12.21 -4.42 -12.61
N LEU A 592 12.15 -5.71 -12.32
CA LEU A 592 12.52 -6.31 -11.06
C LEU A 592 13.81 -7.08 -11.24
N THR A 593 14.83 -6.79 -10.44
CA THR A 593 16.05 -7.61 -10.41
C THR A 593 16.30 -8.10 -9.00
N ILE A 594 16.48 -9.41 -8.86
CA ILE A 594 16.69 -10.10 -7.59
C ILE A 594 18.16 -10.48 -7.47
N ALA A 595 18.77 -10.14 -6.35
CA ALA A 595 20.13 -10.44 -5.94
C ALA A 595 21.22 -9.87 -6.88
N ASP A 596 20.97 -8.74 -7.55
CA ASP A 596 21.96 -8.10 -8.45
C ASP A 596 23.25 -7.71 -7.72
N ALA A 597 23.15 -7.34 -6.44
CA ALA A 597 24.32 -7.04 -5.62
C ALA A 597 25.17 -8.27 -5.26
N LEU A 598 24.60 -9.49 -5.36
CA LEU A 598 25.29 -10.74 -5.04
C LEU A 598 25.87 -11.40 -6.30
N VAL A 599 25.18 -11.29 -7.45
CA VAL A 599 25.60 -11.86 -8.73
C VAL A 599 25.33 -10.83 -9.83
N PRO A 600 26.32 -10.42 -10.66
CA PRO A 600 26.10 -9.49 -11.75
C PRO A 600 25.02 -9.98 -12.72
N GLY A 601 23.94 -9.20 -12.88
CA GLY A 601 22.78 -9.58 -13.70
C GLY A 601 21.65 -10.24 -12.90
N GLY A 602 21.81 -10.39 -11.59
CA GLY A 602 20.84 -10.98 -10.68
C GLY A 602 20.72 -12.50 -10.78
N LEU A 603 20.07 -13.10 -9.78
CA LEU A 603 19.57 -14.48 -9.84
C LEU A 603 18.29 -14.57 -10.71
N ALA A 604 17.56 -13.47 -10.78
CA ALA A 604 16.40 -13.30 -11.65
C ALA A 604 16.26 -11.84 -12.05
N ARG A 605 15.82 -11.62 -13.27
CA ARG A 605 15.41 -10.33 -13.81
C ARG A 605 14.10 -10.50 -14.54
N VAL A 606 13.10 -9.70 -14.17
CA VAL A 606 11.76 -9.77 -14.74
C VAL A 606 11.38 -8.38 -15.23
N ASP A 607 11.05 -8.30 -16.52
CA ASP A 607 10.54 -7.09 -17.16
C ASP A 607 9.03 -7.29 -17.38
N LEU A 608 8.24 -6.37 -16.82
CA LEU A 608 6.79 -6.35 -16.86
C LEU A 608 6.30 -5.18 -17.71
N ALA A 609 5.46 -5.53 -18.68
CA ALA A 609 4.91 -4.64 -19.71
C ALA A 609 5.98 -3.85 -20.46
N SER A 610 6.42 -4.40 -21.59
CA SER A 610 7.33 -3.75 -22.54
C SER A 610 6.63 -3.44 -23.86
N ALA A 611 6.91 -2.24 -24.38
CA ALA A 611 6.52 -1.76 -25.70
C ALA A 611 7.76 -1.26 -26.44
N VAL A 612 7.91 -1.63 -27.70
CA VAL A 612 9.07 -1.26 -28.51
C VAL A 612 8.61 -0.88 -29.91
N VAL A 613 9.11 0.24 -30.40
CA VAL A 613 8.81 0.77 -31.73
C VAL A 613 10.10 1.07 -32.49
N GLY A 614 10.03 0.94 -33.81
CA GLY A 614 11.17 1.05 -34.70
C GLY A 614 12.07 -0.21 -34.72
N PRO A 615 13.08 -0.22 -35.60
CA PRO A 615 13.41 0.86 -36.51
C PRO A 615 12.40 0.99 -37.66
N ASN A 616 12.13 2.23 -38.05
CA ASN A 616 11.37 2.56 -39.25
C ASN A 616 12.33 2.96 -40.35
N THR A 617 12.13 2.47 -41.57
CA THR A 617 13.04 2.72 -42.69
C THR A 617 12.32 3.14 -43.96
N VAL A 618 12.91 4.05 -44.73
CA VAL A 618 12.39 4.51 -46.03
C VAL A 618 13.51 4.66 -47.05
N SER A 619 13.22 4.38 -48.33
CA SER A 619 14.18 4.62 -49.40
C SER A 619 14.17 6.09 -49.80
N LEU A 620 15.35 6.70 -49.89
CA LEU A 620 15.54 8.06 -50.39
C LEU A 620 15.77 8.08 -51.92
N VAL A 621 15.72 6.93 -52.58
CA VAL A 621 15.96 6.82 -54.03
C VAL A 621 14.62 6.84 -54.75
N ARG A 622 14.44 7.81 -55.66
CA ARG A 622 13.22 7.96 -56.46
C ARG A 622 12.99 6.69 -57.28
N ARG A 623 11.86 5.99 -57.07
CA ARG A 623 11.39 4.99 -58.04
C ARG A 623 10.95 5.75 -59.29
N THR A 624 11.59 5.45 -60.42
CA THR A 624 11.26 5.99 -61.75
C THR A 624 10.13 5.23 -62.40
#